data_AF-A0A699II49-F1
#
_entry.id   AF-A0A699II49-F1
#
_cell.length_a   1.000
_cell.length_b   1.000
_cell.length_c   1.000
_cell.angle_alpha   90.00
_cell.angle_beta   90.00
_cell.angle_gamma   90.00
#
_symmetry.space_group_name_H-M   'P 1'
#
loop_
_entity.id
_entity.type
_entity.pdbx_description
1 polymer ?
#
loop_
_entity_poly.entity_id
_entity_poly.type
_entity_poly.pdbx_seq_one_letter_code
_entity_poly.pdbx_strand_id
1 'polypeptide(L)'
;MREKGIDTWDGAQTHMNTLAEYMILFGADNRPPMLDNDLVTRTKKYAELFAAEKIQADCDMKATNIILQGLPADIYSLEKECKLYDTFDKFTHINGKALHKNYLRFTQLINDMNIYNMKMDQFQVNTKFLNSLPPEMSKFVTNVKLVKDLHTTNFNQLHAYLEQHELHENEVRLMHERNQDSLALVANHQMTPPHFNTYQSSYNNPQLQQ
;
A
#
# COMPACT_ATOMS: atom_id res chain seq x y z
N MET A 1 5.29 16.41 -49.95
CA MET A 1 6.72 16.46 -49.58
C MET A 1 6.86 15.67 -48.30
N ARG A 2 7.74 14.67 -48.27
CA ARG A 2 7.97 13.72 -47.17
C ARG A 2 9.32 14.09 -46.52
N GLU A 3 9.51 13.65 -45.27
CA GLU A 3 10.64 13.92 -44.32
C GLU A 3 10.36 15.10 -43.38
N LYS A 4 10.47 14.98 -42.05
CA LYS A 4 11.57 14.38 -41.28
C LYS A 4 11.09 13.55 -40.09
N GLY A 5 11.66 12.36 -39.94
CA GLY A 5 11.51 11.48 -38.79
C GLY A 5 12.81 10.74 -38.57
N ILE A 6 13.86 11.46 -38.17
CA ILE A 6 15.16 10.92 -37.78
C ILE A 6 15.69 11.94 -36.77
N ASP A 7 15.62 11.64 -35.47
CA ASP A 7 16.31 12.36 -34.38
C ASP A 7 16.13 11.63 -33.02
N THR A 8 15.14 10.74 -32.87
CA THR A 8 14.87 10.02 -31.61
C THR A 8 15.70 8.75 -31.38
N TRP A 9 16.28 8.19 -32.44
CA TRP A 9 17.06 6.94 -32.36
C TRP A 9 18.52 7.17 -31.94
N ASP A 10 19.11 8.30 -32.32
CA ASP A 10 20.51 8.62 -31.98
C ASP A 10 20.68 8.85 -30.47
N GLY A 11 19.75 9.57 -29.83
CA GLY A 11 19.80 9.81 -28.38
C GLY A 11 19.65 8.53 -27.56
N ALA A 12 18.80 7.59 -27.99
CA ALA A 12 18.65 6.30 -27.32
C ALA A 12 19.91 5.42 -27.48
N GLN A 13 20.55 5.46 -28.65
CA GLN A 13 21.78 4.71 -28.94
C GLN A 13 22.98 5.26 -28.15
N THR A 14 23.11 6.58 -28.02
CA THR A 14 24.16 7.21 -27.21
C THR A 14 24.01 6.86 -25.73
N HIS A 15 22.80 6.86 -25.18
CA HIS A 15 22.56 6.51 -23.77
C HIS A 15 22.84 5.03 -23.45
N MET A 16 22.48 4.11 -24.35
CA MET A 16 22.79 2.68 -24.20
C MET A 16 24.30 2.42 -24.22
N ASN A 17 25.06 3.16 -25.04
CA ASN A 17 26.51 3.05 -25.09
C ASN A 17 27.16 3.52 -23.77
N THR A 18 26.66 4.60 -23.15
CA THR A 18 27.17 5.10 -21.87
C THR A 18 26.91 4.13 -20.71
N LEU A 19 25.75 3.45 -20.70
CA LEU A 19 25.44 2.41 -19.71
C LEU A 19 26.36 1.19 -19.84
N ALA A 20 26.68 0.79 -21.08
CA ALA A 20 27.61 -0.30 -21.35
C ALA A 20 29.04 0.05 -20.88
N GLU A 21 29.49 1.28 -21.11
CA GLU A 21 30.78 1.79 -20.62
C GLU A 21 30.85 1.81 -19.08
N TYR A 22 29.75 2.16 -18.40
CA TYR A 22 29.66 2.12 -16.94
C TYR A 22 29.75 0.69 -16.39
N MET A 23 29.12 -0.29 -17.05
CA MET A 23 29.21 -1.71 -16.64
C MET A 23 30.61 -2.31 -16.85
N ILE A 24 31.36 -1.82 -17.84
CA ILE A 24 32.75 -2.23 -18.09
C ILE A 24 33.69 -1.67 -17.00
N LEU A 25 33.45 -0.45 -16.50
CA LEU A 25 34.27 0.20 -15.49
C LEU A 25 34.19 -0.44 -14.09
N PHE A 26 33.08 -1.11 -13.76
CA PHE A 26 32.87 -1.71 -12.43
C PHE A 26 33.18 -3.22 -12.32
N GLY A 27 33.51 -3.90 -13.43
CA GLY A 27 34.12 -5.23 -13.48
C GLY A 27 33.30 -6.42 -12.96
N ALA A 28 33.45 -7.59 -13.60
CA ALA A 28 32.85 -8.87 -13.18
C ALA A 28 33.58 -9.55 -11.99
N ASP A 29 34.61 -8.90 -11.42
CA ASP A 29 35.56 -9.49 -10.47
C ASP A 29 35.19 -9.33 -8.98
N ASN A 30 33.99 -8.83 -8.64
CA ASN A 30 33.47 -8.83 -7.27
C ASN A 30 32.95 -10.21 -6.82
N ARG A 31 33.77 -11.26 -6.96
CA ARG A 31 33.39 -12.63 -6.61
C ARG A 31 33.43 -12.85 -5.09
N PRO A 32 32.34 -13.32 -4.44
CA PRO A 32 32.31 -13.49 -2.98
C PRO A 32 33.28 -14.58 -2.48
N PRO A 33 33.86 -14.42 -1.26
CA PRO A 33 34.86 -15.32 -0.66
C PRO A 33 34.22 -16.61 -0.09
N MET A 34 33.46 -17.33 -0.91
CA MET A 34 32.69 -18.50 -0.49
C MET A 34 33.49 -19.82 -0.47
N LEU A 35 34.83 -19.77 -0.52
CA LEU A 35 35.71 -20.93 -0.72
C LEU A 35 36.65 -21.27 0.46
N ASP A 36 36.47 -20.68 1.65
CA ASP A 36 37.26 -21.06 2.84
C ASP A 36 36.53 -22.07 3.74
N ASN A 37 37.20 -23.18 4.04
CA ASN A 37 36.63 -24.46 4.50
C ASN A 37 36.48 -24.66 6.02
N ASP A 38 36.66 -23.62 6.86
CA ASP A 38 36.65 -23.82 8.32
C ASP A 38 35.32 -23.41 8.99
N LEU A 39 34.56 -24.42 9.46
CA LEU A 39 33.17 -24.30 9.89
C LEU A 39 32.96 -23.46 11.15
N VAL A 40 33.93 -23.40 12.08
CA VAL A 40 33.83 -22.61 13.32
C VAL A 40 34.12 -21.13 13.05
N THR A 41 35.08 -20.86 12.17
CA THR A 41 35.39 -19.52 11.67
C THR A 41 34.23 -18.96 10.85
N ARG A 42 33.55 -19.81 10.06
CA ARG A 42 32.35 -19.49 9.28
C ARG A 42 31.21 -18.92 10.15
N THR A 43 30.87 -19.56 11.26
CA THR A 43 29.70 -19.15 12.09
C THR A 43 29.90 -17.81 12.81
N LYS A 44 31.14 -17.46 13.20
CA LYS A 44 31.45 -16.11 13.72
C LYS A 44 31.47 -15.06 12.60
N LYS A 45 32.01 -15.42 11.43
CA LYS A 45 32.01 -14.55 10.24
C LYS A 45 30.58 -14.19 9.84
N TYR A 46 29.61 -15.11 9.84
CA TYR A 46 28.24 -14.85 9.37
C TYR A 46 27.46 -13.79 10.18
N ALA A 47 27.64 -13.72 11.51
CA ALA A 47 26.92 -12.75 12.35
C ALA A 47 27.51 -11.33 12.22
N GLU A 48 28.83 -11.22 12.09
CA GLU A 48 29.55 -9.97 11.87
C GLU A 48 29.47 -9.51 10.40
N LEU A 49 29.43 -10.45 9.44
CA LEU A 49 29.21 -10.19 8.01
C LEU A 49 27.86 -9.54 7.78
N PHE A 50 26.78 -9.97 8.43
CA PHE A 50 25.47 -9.33 8.22
C PHE A 50 25.47 -7.85 8.64
N ALA A 51 26.21 -7.51 9.70
CA ALA A 51 26.39 -6.12 10.12
C ALA A 51 27.33 -5.37 9.18
N ALA A 52 28.46 -5.97 8.80
CA ALA A 52 29.44 -5.37 7.90
C ALA A 52 28.90 -5.20 6.47
N GLU A 53 28.09 -6.12 5.95
CA GLU A 53 27.39 -6.05 4.66
C GLU A 53 26.35 -4.93 4.66
N LYS A 54 25.62 -4.76 5.76
CA LYS A 54 24.69 -3.64 5.91
C LYS A 54 25.41 -2.30 5.98
N ILE A 55 26.53 -2.25 6.70
CA ILE A 55 27.40 -1.06 6.76
C ILE A 55 28.00 -0.78 5.38
N GLN A 56 28.46 -1.81 4.67
CA GLN A 56 29.01 -1.70 3.33
C GLN A 56 27.96 -1.20 2.35
N ALA A 57 26.74 -1.75 2.36
CA ALA A 57 25.65 -1.27 1.52
C ALA A 57 25.26 0.19 1.83
N ASP A 58 25.30 0.60 3.11
CA ASP A 58 25.08 2.00 3.50
C ASP A 58 26.21 2.92 3.02
N CYS A 59 27.47 2.48 3.14
CA CYS A 59 28.64 3.18 2.63
C CYS A 59 28.62 3.31 1.10
N ASP A 60 28.30 2.23 0.38
CA ASP A 60 28.20 2.20 -1.08
C ASP A 60 27.06 3.08 -1.57
N MET A 61 25.91 3.07 -0.87
CA MET A 61 24.78 3.95 -1.16
C MET A 61 25.15 5.43 -0.94
N LYS A 62 25.88 5.75 0.12
CA LYS A 62 26.40 7.10 0.39
C LYS A 62 27.40 7.55 -0.66
N ALA A 63 28.36 6.70 -1.01
CA ALA A 63 29.36 7.00 -2.05
C ALA A 63 28.69 7.24 -3.40
N THR A 64 27.74 6.39 -3.78
CA THR A 64 26.94 6.54 -5.00
C THR A 64 26.18 7.86 -5.00
N ASN A 65 25.52 8.23 -3.89
CA ASN A 65 24.81 9.51 -3.78
C ASN A 65 25.75 10.73 -3.92
N ILE A 66 26.95 10.68 -3.34
CA ILE A 66 27.95 11.76 -3.46
C ILE A 66 28.40 11.91 -4.92
N ILE A 67 28.70 10.78 -5.58
CA ILE A 67 29.11 10.77 -7.00
C ILE A 67 28.00 11.36 -7.87
N LEU A 68 26.75 10.89 -7.69
CA LEU A 68 25.60 11.36 -8.45
C LEU A 68 25.35 12.86 -8.27
N GLN A 69 25.47 13.38 -7.04
CA GLN A 69 25.33 14.81 -6.76
C GLN A 69 26.43 15.67 -7.42
N GLY A 70 27.59 15.07 -7.73
CA GLY A 70 28.69 15.72 -8.44
C GLY A 70 28.64 15.58 -9.97
N LEU A 71 27.70 14.81 -10.52
CA LEU A 71 27.51 14.68 -11.97
C LEU A 71 26.80 15.91 -12.55
N PRO A 72 26.93 16.15 -13.87
CA PRO A 72 26.13 17.16 -14.56
C PRO A 72 24.63 16.99 -14.27
N ALA A 73 23.92 18.10 -14.13
CA ALA A 73 22.53 18.16 -13.69
C ALA A 73 21.60 17.24 -14.51
N ASP A 74 21.85 17.07 -15.81
CA ASP A 74 21.04 16.25 -16.70
C ASP A 74 21.15 14.75 -16.37
N ILE A 75 22.33 14.27 -16.01
CA ILE A 75 22.57 12.87 -15.64
C ILE A 75 21.99 12.58 -14.25
N TYR A 76 22.17 13.49 -13.29
CA TYR A 76 21.56 13.39 -11.97
C TYR A 76 20.03 13.36 -12.05
N SER A 77 19.44 14.23 -12.89
CA SER A 77 17.99 14.30 -13.06
C SER A 77 17.44 13.02 -13.68
N LEU A 78 18.09 12.48 -14.72
CA LEU A 78 17.69 11.21 -15.34
C LEU A 78 17.71 10.03 -14.36
N GLU A 79 18.72 9.97 -13.49
CA GLU A 79 18.81 8.94 -12.44
C GLU A 79 17.63 9.02 -11.45
N LYS A 80 17.23 10.23 -11.06
CA LYS A 80 16.05 10.45 -10.20
C LYS A 80 14.75 10.12 -10.91
N GLU A 81 14.60 10.52 -12.16
CA GLU A 81 13.43 10.19 -12.97
C GLU A 81 13.23 8.68 -13.08
N CYS A 82 14.28 7.92 -13.41
CA CYS A 82 14.24 6.46 -13.46
C CYS A 82 13.80 5.85 -12.13
N LYS A 83 14.39 6.30 -11.00
CA LYS A 83 14.03 5.82 -9.66
C LYS A 83 12.58 6.13 -9.29
N LEU A 84 12.08 7.30 -9.65
CA LEU A 84 10.70 7.71 -9.38
C LEU A 84 9.69 6.94 -10.23
N TYR A 85 9.98 6.72 -11.52
CA TYR A 85 9.17 5.85 -12.37
C TYR A 85 9.10 4.43 -11.82
N ASP A 86 10.24 3.87 -11.41
CA ASP A 86 10.31 2.55 -10.78
C ASP A 86 9.48 2.48 -9.50
N THR A 87 9.56 3.53 -8.66
CA THR A 87 8.79 3.63 -7.43
C THR A 87 7.29 3.74 -7.72
N PHE A 88 6.92 4.50 -8.75
CA PHE A 88 5.55 4.60 -9.24
C PHE A 88 5.05 3.26 -9.74
N ASP A 89 5.76 2.57 -10.63
CA ASP A 89 5.35 1.28 -11.17
C ASP A 89 5.22 0.20 -10.10
N LYS A 90 6.09 0.21 -9.09
CA LYS A 90 6.03 -0.74 -7.97
C LYS A 90 5.11 -0.27 -6.84
N PHE A 91 4.42 0.86 -6.98
CA PHE A 91 3.58 1.41 -5.92
C PHE A 91 2.39 0.51 -5.61
N THR A 92 2.30 0.06 -4.36
CA THR A 92 1.23 -0.79 -3.85
C THR A 92 0.77 -0.33 -2.46
N HIS A 93 -0.45 -0.73 -2.07
CA HIS A 93 -0.88 -0.59 -0.69
C HIS A 93 0.03 -1.39 0.24
N ILE A 94 0.13 -0.91 1.47
CA ILE A 94 0.77 -1.66 2.55
C ILE A 94 -0.35 -2.26 3.40
N ASN A 95 -0.34 -3.58 3.55
CA ASN A 95 -1.31 -4.32 4.34
C ASN A 95 -1.44 -3.75 5.76
N GLY A 96 -2.67 -3.66 6.26
CA GLY A 96 -2.97 -3.16 7.60
C GLY A 96 -2.80 -1.64 7.79
N LYS A 97 -2.55 -0.86 6.74
CA LYS A 97 -2.61 0.61 6.80
C LYS A 97 -3.94 1.14 6.28
N ALA A 98 -4.45 2.18 6.93
CA ALA A 98 -5.67 2.87 6.51
C ALA A 98 -5.54 3.49 5.11
N LEU A 99 -6.67 3.61 4.41
CA LEU A 99 -6.78 4.25 3.08
C LEU A 99 -6.07 5.60 3.03
N HIS A 100 -6.35 6.45 4.02
CA HIS A 100 -5.76 7.79 4.14
C HIS A 100 -4.23 7.77 4.15
N LYS A 101 -3.60 6.77 4.79
CA LYS A 101 -2.15 6.64 4.83
C LYS A 101 -1.57 6.27 3.46
N ASN A 102 -2.32 5.51 2.66
CA ASN A 102 -1.92 5.17 1.30
C ASN A 102 -2.03 6.39 0.38
N TYR A 103 -3.09 7.19 0.56
CA TYR A 103 -3.25 8.49 -0.11
C TYR A 103 -2.08 9.43 0.16
N LEU A 104 -1.68 9.65 1.42
CA LEU A 104 -0.55 10.52 1.74
C LEU A 104 0.76 10.09 1.05
N ARG A 105 1.04 8.78 1.02
CA ARG A 105 2.22 8.24 0.31
C ARG A 105 2.15 8.47 -1.19
N PHE A 106 0.97 8.31 -1.78
CA PHE A 106 0.77 8.54 -3.20
C PHE A 106 0.92 10.02 -3.55
N THR A 107 0.33 10.92 -2.75
CA THR A 107 0.49 12.38 -2.91
C THR A 107 1.96 12.80 -2.85
N GLN A 108 2.73 12.26 -1.89
CA GLN A 108 4.17 12.52 -1.80
C GLN A 108 4.90 12.10 -3.08
N LEU A 109 4.65 10.88 -3.56
CA LEU A 109 5.27 10.39 -4.79
C LEU A 109 4.94 11.26 -6.01
N ILE A 110 3.67 11.64 -6.19
CA ILE A 110 3.26 12.51 -7.30
C ILE A 110 3.92 13.90 -7.20
N ASN A 111 4.02 14.45 -5.98
CA ASN A 111 4.71 15.72 -5.76
C ASN A 111 6.20 15.63 -6.09
N ASP A 112 6.87 14.56 -5.67
CA ASP A 112 8.28 14.32 -5.99
C ASP A 112 8.50 14.23 -7.51
N MET A 113 7.63 13.51 -8.24
CA MET A 113 7.66 13.46 -9.70
C MET A 113 7.47 14.84 -10.34
N ASN A 114 6.53 15.64 -9.84
CA ASN A 114 6.28 16.98 -10.35
C ASN A 114 7.46 17.94 -10.12
N ILE A 115 8.22 17.78 -9.04
CA ILE A 115 9.44 18.59 -8.77
C ILE A 115 10.48 18.42 -9.88
N TYR A 116 10.62 17.21 -10.42
CA TYR A 116 11.51 16.91 -11.55
C TYR A 116 10.82 17.15 -12.91
N ASN A 117 9.70 17.88 -12.94
CA ASN A 117 8.94 18.19 -14.15
C ASN A 117 8.49 16.93 -14.95
N MET A 118 8.36 15.79 -14.27
CA MET A 118 7.85 14.56 -14.86
C MET A 118 6.33 14.69 -15.05
N LYS A 119 5.90 14.87 -16.29
CA LYS A 119 4.48 14.99 -16.62
C LYS A 119 3.85 13.60 -16.78
N MET A 120 3.00 13.23 -15.85
CA MET A 120 2.17 12.03 -15.94
C MET A 120 0.78 12.39 -16.42
N ASP A 121 0.23 11.55 -17.30
CA ASP A 121 -1.15 11.69 -17.75
C ASP A 121 -2.12 11.42 -16.59
N GLN A 122 -3.20 12.21 -16.52
CA GLN A 122 -4.16 12.15 -15.42
C GLN A 122 -4.80 10.77 -15.30
N PHE A 123 -5.12 10.13 -16.43
CA PHE A 123 -5.69 8.80 -16.45
C PHE A 123 -4.69 7.76 -15.95
N GLN A 124 -3.39 7.89 -16.25
CA GLN A 124 -2.36 7.01 -15.70
C GLN A 124 -2.23 7.16 -14.18
N VAL A 125 -2.16 8.39 -13.67
CA VAL A 125 -2.09 8.67 -12.23
C VAL A 125 -3.29 8.09 -11.51
N ASN A 126 -4.49 8.32 -12.03
CA ASN A 126 -5.72 7.83 -11.43
C ASN A 126 -5.85 6.31 -11.49
N THR A 127 -5.53 5.72 -12.63
CA THR A 127 -5.54 4.27 -12.80
C THR A 127 -4.56 3.63 -11.82
N LYS A 128 -3.37 4.22 -11.66
CA LYS A 128 -2.39 3.72 -10.69
C LYS A 128 -2.90 3.83 -9.27
N PHE A 129 -3.40 5.00 -8.87
CA PHE A 129 -3.97 5.22 -7.53
C PHE A 129 -5.03 4.16 -7.19
N LEU A 130 -5.99 3.92 -8.09
CA LEU A 130 -7.08 2.95 -7.89
C LEU A 130 -6.58 1.51 -7.84
N ASN A 131 -5.66 1.13 -8.72
CA ASN A 131 -5.11 -0.23 -8.75
C ASN A 131 -4.20 -0.53 -7.54
N SER A 132 -3.67 0.51 -6.90
CA SER A 132 -2.84 0.41 -5.70
C SER A 132 -3.66 0.41 -4.40
N LEU A 133 -4.99 0.39 -4.47
CA LEU A 133 -5.87 0.24 -3.30
C LEU A 133 -5.89 -1.21 -2.79
N PRO A 134 -6.20 -1.41 -1.50
CA PRO A 134 -6.37 -2.76 -0.94
C PRO A 134 -7.53 -3.52 -1.59
N PRO A 135 -7.47 -4.86 -1.73
CA PRO A 135 -8.47 -5.68 -2.44
C PRO A 135 -9.91 -5.52 -1.92
N GLU A 136 -10.06 -5.22 -0.63
CA GLU A 136 -11.33 -4.93 0.05
C GLU A 136 -12.06 -3.74 -0.60
N MET A 137 -11.33 -2.84 -1.24
CA MET A 137 -11.87 -1.66 -1.92
C MET A 137 -12.26 -1.92 -3.38
N SER A 138 -12.13 -3.15 -3.89
CA SER A 138 -12.37 -3.51 -5.30
C SER A 138 -13.79 -3.14 -5.81
N LYS A 139 -14.82 -3.27 -4.97
CA LYS A 139 -16.19 -2.83 -5.27
C LYS A 139 -16.24 -1.32 -5.51
N PHE A 140 -15.59 -0.53 -4.66
CA PHE A 140 -15.54 0.93 -4.82
C PHE A 140 -14.72 1.35 -6.03
N VAL A 141 -13.60 0.67 -6.31
CA VAL A 141 -12.81 0.90 -7.53
C VAL A 141 -13.68 0.73 -8.78
N THR A 142 -14.53 -0.29 -8.80
CA THR A 142 -15.44 -0.54 -9.93
C THR A 142 -16.46 0.58 -10.05
N ASN A 143 -17.08 0.99 -8.94
CA ASN A 143 -18.04 2.11 -8.94
C ASN A 143 -17.40 3.42 -9.39
N VAL A 144 -16.18 3.72 -8.92
CA VAL A 144 -15.43 4.91 -9.36
C VAL A 144 -15.21 4.87 -10.88
N LYS A 145 -14.76 3.74 -11.43
CA LYS A 145 -14.52 3.57 -12.86
C LYS A 145 -15.79 3.73 -13.71
N LEU A 146 -16.98 3.52 -13.13
CA LEU A 146 -18.26 3.70 -13.81
C LEU A 146 -18.80 5.13 -13.71
N VAL A 147 -18.62 5.79 -12.56
CA VAL A 147 -19.29 7.05 -12.23
C VAL A 147 -18.38 8.27 -12.46
N LYS A 148 -17.06 8.08 -12.43
CA LYS A 148 -16.08 9.16 -12.58
C LYS A 148 -15.31 9.01 -13.88
N ASP A 149 -15.13 10.13 -14.57
CA ASP A 149 -14.22 10.23 -15.70
C ASP A 149 -12.78 10.33 -15.19
N LEU A 150 -11.98 9.29 -15.45
CA LEU A 150 -10.60 9.20 -15.02
C LEU A 150 -9.65 10.12 -15.81
N HIS A 151 -10.08 10.72 -16.92
CA HIS A 151 -9.26 11.68 -17.67
C HIS A 151 -9.31 13.08 -17.06
N THR A 152 -10.40 13.43 -16.40
CA THR A 152 -10.65 14.80 -15.91
C THR A 152 -10.71 14.90 -14.39
N THR A 153 -11.16 13.86 -13.71
CA THR A 153 -11.18 13.81 -12.24
C THR A 153 -9.76 13.66 -11.73
N ASN A 154 -9.30 14.43 -10.74
CA ASN A 154 -7.97 14.21 -10.16
C ASN A 154 -8.01 13.21 -8.99
N PHE A 155 -6.87 12.61 -8.66
CA PHE A 155 -6.81 11.56 -7.62
C PHE A 155 -7.22 12.06 -6.22
N ASN A 156 -7.11 13.37 -5.92
CA ASN A 156 -7.60 13.94 -4.66
C ASN A 156 -9.14 13.88 -4.59
N GLN A 157 -9.81 14.17 -5.70
CA GLN A 157 -11.27 14.04 -5.80
C GLN A 157 -11.71 12.57 -5.71
N LEU A 158 -10.94 11.65 -6.31
CA LEU A 158 -11.18 10.21 -6.17
C LEU A 158 -11.04 9.76 -4.71
N HIS A 159 -10.01 10.22 -4.00
CA HIS A 159 -9.83 9.94 -2.58
C HIS A 159 -11.02 10.44 -1.75
N ALA A 160 -11.44 11.69 -1.93
CA ALA A 160 -12.57 12.26 -1.19
C ALA A 160 -13.87 11.47 -1.42
N TYR A 161 -14.10 11.01 -2.66
CA TYR A 161 -15.23 10.14 -2.97
C TYR A 161 -15.14 8.79 -2.24
N LEU A 162 -13.97 8.14 -2.26
CA LEU A 162 -13.76 6.86 -1.58
C LEU A 162 -13.94 6.97 -0.06
N GLU A 163 -13.40 8.03 0.55
CA GLU A 163 -13.48 8.29 1.98
C GLU A 163 -14.93 8.50 2.45
N GLN A 164 -15.74 9.23 1.67
CA GLN A 164 -17.17 9.40 1.96
C GLN A 164 -17.93 8.07 1.92
N HIS A 165 -17.64 7.22 0.95
CA HIS A 165 -18.30 5.93 0.80
C HIS A 165 -17.89 4.92 1.89
N GLU A 166 -16.63 4.94 2.32
CA GLU A 166 -16.14 4.12 3.44
C GLU A 166 -16.84 4.50 4.76
N LEU A 167 -16.98 5.80 5.03
CA LEU A 167 -17.69 6.30 6.22
C LEU A 167 -19.17 5.90 6.21
N HIS A 168 -19.84 6.04 5.07
CA HIS A 168 -21.27 5.71 4.97
C HIS A 168 -21.54 4.22 5.19
N GLU A 169 -20.77 3.31 4.56
CA GLU A 169 -20.96 1.87 4.78
C GLU A 169 -20.66 1.48 6.24
N ASN A 170 -19.65 2.10 6.87
CA ASN A 170 -19.34 1.86 8.29
C ASN A 170 -20.46 2.36 9.22
N GLU A 171 -21.04 3.52 8.95
CA GLU A 171 -22.17 4.07 9.71
C GLU A 171 -23.41 3.18 9.59
N VAL A 172 -23.76 2.77 8.37
CA VAL A 172 -24.88 1.85 8.10
C VAL A 172 -24.68 0.53 8.84
N ARG A 173 -23.46 -0.02 8.85
CA ARG A 173 -23.13 -1.25 9.59
C ARG A 173 -23.33 -1.07 11.10
N LEU A 174 -22.79 0.01 11.69
CA LEU A 174 -22.92 0.30 13.12
C LEU A 174 -24.37 0.53 13.55
N MET A 175 -25.17 1.19 12.73
CA MET A 175 -26.60 1.38 12.99
C MET A 175 -27.37 0.06 12.92
N HIS A 176 -27.06 -0.81 11.95
CA HIS A 176 -27.69 -2.13 11.85
C HIS A 176 -27.37 -3.01 13.06
N GLU A 177 -26.11 -3.02 13.51
CA GLU A 177 -25.64 -3.79 14.66
C GLU A 177 -26.33 -3.37 15.96
N ARG A 178 -26.41 -2.07 16.25
CA ARG A 178 -27.14 -1.55 17.42
C ARG A 178 -28.62 -1.91 17.41
N ASN A 179 -29.25 -1.93 16.24
CA ASN A 179 -30.64 -2.32 16.09
C ASN A 179 -30.84 -3.83 16.32
N GLN A 180 -29.94 -4.67 15.80
CA GLN A 180 -29.94 -6.12 16.05
C GLN A 180 -29.75 -6.43 17.54
N ASP A 181 -28.80 -5.76 18.20
CA ASP A 181 -28.56 -5.93 19.64
C ASP A 181 -29.75 -5.46 20.49
N SER A 182 -30.40 -4.37 20.11
CA SER A 182 -31.62 -3.88 20.77
C SER A 182 -32.77 -4.86 20.61
N LEU A 183 -32.93 -5.48 19.43
CA LEU A 183 -33.94 -6.51 19.20
C LEU A 183 -33.62 -7.81 19.98
N ALA A 184 -32.35 -8.19 20.09
CA ALA A 184 -31.92 -9.33 20.88
C ALA A 184 -32.19 -9.12 22.39
N LEU A 185 -31.96 -7.91 22.91
CA LEU A 185 -32.30 -7.53 24.28
C LEU A 185 -33.81 -7.59 24.54
N VAL A 186 -34.62 -7.04 23.62
CA VAL A 186 -36.09 -7.07 23.74
C VAL A 186 -36.64 -8.50 23.68
N ALA A 187 -36.09 -9.36 22.81
CA ALA A 187 -36.49 -10.76 22.71
C ALA A 187 -36.20 -11.55 24.00
N ASN A 188 -35.06 -11.31 24.64
CA ASN A 188 -34.70 -11.95 25.91
C ASN A 188 -35.58 -11.50 27.09
N HIS A 189 -36.10 -10.27 27.07
CA HIS A 189 -37.02 -9.78 28.10
C HIS A 189 -38.46 -10.30 27.95
N GLN A 190 -38.86 -10.74 26.75
CA GLN A 190 -40.19 -11.32 26.52
C GLN A 190 -40.27 -12.82 26.87
N MET A 191 -39.14 -13.49 27.09
CA MET A 191 -39.09 -14.93 27.42
C MET A 191 -39.02 -15.24 28.92
N THR A 192 -39.09 -14.26 29.82
CA THR A 192 -39.28 -14.54 31.26
C THR A 192 -40.78 -14.80 31.53
N PRO A 193 -41.18 -16.04 31.93
CA PRO A 193 -42.58 -16.31 32.26
C PRO A 193 -42.97 -15.54 33.53
N PRO A 194 -44.21 -15.04 33.64
CA PRO A 194 -44.69 -14.53 34.92
C PRO A 194 -44.73 -15.69 35.93
N HIS A 195 -43.92 -15.61 36.98
CA HIS A 195 -43.95 -16.55 38.10
C HIS A 195 -45.33 -16.47 38.78
N PHE A 196 -46.20 -17.45 38.50
CA PHE A 196 -47.39 -17.68 39.30
C PHE A 196 -46.98 -18.42 40.59
N ASN A 197 -47.08 -17.73 41.73
CA ASN A 197 -46.93 -18.35 43.05
C ASN A 197 -48.19 -19.16 43.37
N THR A 198 -48.08 -20.49 43.38
CA THR A 198 -49.17 -21.38 43.83
C THR A 198 -49.13 -21.51 45.35
N TYR A 199 -50.10 -20.90 46.03
CA TYR A 199 -50.39 -21.17 47.43
C TYR A 199 -50.94 -22.60 47.57
N GLN A 200 -50.23 -23.48 48.29
CA GLN A 200 -50.79 -24.76 48.76
C GLN A 200 -51.67 -24.53 49.99
N SER A 201 -52.98 -24.70 49.83
CA SER A 201 -53.92 -24.78 50.96
C SER A 201 -54.17 -26.24 51.32
N SER A 202 -53.74 -26.63 52.52
CA SER A 202 -54.01 -27.91 53.17
C SER A 202 -55.47 -27.95 53.65
N TYR A 203 -56.26 -28.92 53.17
CA TYR A 203 -57.59 -29.24 53.73
C TYR A 203 -57.49 -30.49 54.60
N ASN A 204 -57.51 -30.28 55.92
CA ASN A 204 -57.86 -31.29 56.92
C ASN A 204 -59.38 -31.37 57.05
N ASN A 205 -59.93 -32.59 57.11
CA ASN A 205 -61.37 -32.86 57.20
C ASN A 205 -61.66 -33.63 58.50
N PRO A 206 -62.46 -33.11 59.45
CA PRO A 206 -63.04 -33.92 60.52
C PRO A 206 -64.52 -34.22 60.23
N GLN A 207 -64.87 -35.51 60.19
CA GLN A 207 -66.26 -35.95 60.15
C GLN A 207 -66.89 -35.96 61.55
N LEU A 208 -68.12 -35.45 61.64
CA LEU A 208 -68.98 -35.51 62.82
C LEU A 208 -70.40 -35.95 62.40
N GLN A 209 -70.84 -37.03 63.05
CA GLN A 209 -72.22 -37.42 63.42
C GLN A 209 -73.30 -37.59 62.34
N GLN A 210 -73.81 -38.83 62.24
CA GLN A 210 -75.13 -39.18 62.79
C GLN A 210 -75.12 -40.61 63.32
#